data_AF-A0AAX2UJ40-F1
#
_entry.id   AF-A0AAX2UJ40-F1
#
_cell.length_a   1.000
_cell.length_b   1.000
_cell.length_c   1.000
_cell.angle_alpha   90.00
_cell.angle_beta   90.00
_cell.angle_gamma   90.00
#
_symmetry.space_group_name_H-M   'P 1'
#
loop_
_entity.id
_entity.type
_entity.pdbx_description
1 polymer ?
#
loop_
_entity_poly.entity_id
_entity_poly.type
_entity_poly.pdbx_seq_one_letter_code
_entity_poly.pdbx_strand_id
1 'polypeptide(L)'
;MIRHMFLGSLPDFVFEKTQELTKELDEFRTRLYENNEIDFCMPFYDLEYRENFERELQEWFDDDYRSDGAFANFSEAEKKFLLDVYDAFNFKDFLNFNTLKEDEKTKEKALMHIEYPPNSFYEGLYKYNKALFEKELFSHNDIDLIIEAKFHTLHKKLFVSFEDKIKELEKTLPLFKIQNEKELDFILTKYPLSAISFEYLPHLKNEVKEPNLFSDEELKPSKQNIEIKSYDEIMEAKLRKRGRFK
;
A
#
# COMPACT_ATOMS: atom_id res chain seq x y z
N MET A 1 -11.23 -10.06 15.60
CA MET A 1 -10.55 -9.13 16.54
C MET A 1 -9.21 -8.77 15.93
N ILE A 2 -9.25 -8.01 14.84
CA ILE A 2 -8.08 -7.75 13.99
C ILE A 2 -7.09 -6.80 14.66
N ARG A 3 -7.64 -5.89 15.47
CA ARG A 3 -6.93 -5.01 16.40
C ARG A 3 -5.72 -5.59 17.13
N HIS A 4 -5.71 -6.85 17.59
CA HIS A 4 -4.51 -7.37 18.29
C HIS A 4 -3.38 -7.83 17.38
N MET A 5 -3.64 -8.08 16.09
CA MET A 5 -2.64 -8.60 15.16
C MET A 5 -1.60 -7.55 14.73
N PHE A 6 -1.99 -6.26 14.72
CA PHE A 6 -1.23 -5.19 14.05
C PHE A 6 -0.62 -4.15 15.01
N LEU A 7 -1.00 -4.12 16.29
CA LEU A 7 -0.64 -3.06 17.24
C LEU A 7 0.86 -2.93 17.55
N GLY A 8 1.66 -3.96 17.30
CA GLY A 8 3.08 -3.96 17.67
C GLY A 8 4.01 -3.40 16.60
N SER A 9 3.72 -3.63 15.32
CA SER A 9 4.68 -3.38 14.22
C SER A 9 4.08 -2.69 12.99
N LEU A 10 2.77 -2.41 12.98
CA LEU A 10 2.19 -1.49 12.01
C LEU A 10 2.83 -0.09 12.10
N PRO A 11 3.08 0.51 13.29
CA PRO A 11 3.72 1.82 13.39
C PRO A 11 5.11 1.87 12.75
N ASP A 12 5.92 0.83 12.96
CA ASP A 12 7.28 0.73 12.39
C ASP A 12 7.24 0.64 10.87
N PHE A 13 6.36 -0.21 10.32
CA PHE A 13 6.15 -0.31 8.88
C PHE A 13 5.68 1.01 8.27
N VAL A 14 4.72 1.69 8.91
CA VAL A 14 4.24 2.99 8.43
C VAL A 14 5.38 4.00 8.50
N PHE A 15 6.15 4.06 9.59
CA PHE A 15 7.30 4.95 9.70
C PHE A 15 8.31 4.75 8.57
N GLU A 16 8.72 3.52 8.29
CA GLU A 16 9.64 3.21 7.17
C GLU A 16 9.06 3.67 5.82
N LYS A 17 7.75 3.52 5.63
CA LYS A 17 7.06 3.94 4.39
C LYS A 17 6.93 5.45 4.25
N THR A 18 6.78 6.18 5.35
CA THR A 18 6.50 7.62 5.31
C THR A 18 7.74 8.49 5.46
N GLN A 19 8.77 8.02 6.17
CA GLN A 19 9.92 8.85 6.57
C GLN A 19 10.68 9.45 5.38
N GLU A 20 10.92 8.67 4.32
CA GLU A 20 11.65 9.17 3.15
C GLU A 20 10.87 10.28 2.41
N LEU A 21 9.55 10.19 2.39
CA LEU A 21 8.68 11.14 1.71
C LEU A 21 8.62 12.49 2.44
N THR A 22 8.67 12.49 3.76
CA THR A 22 8.45 13.70 4.58
C THR A 22 9.73 14.39 5.01
N LYS A 23 10.88 13.68 5.03
CA LYS A 23 12.17 14.19 5.53
C LYS A 23 12.55 15.58 5.02
N GLU A 24 12.49 15.80 3.71
CA GLU A 24 12.95 17.08 3.13
C GLU A 24 12.04 18.26 3.53
N LEU A 25 10.76 17.99 3.74
CA LEU A 25 9.78 18.98 4.16
C LEU A 25 9.88 19.28 5.65
N ASP A 26 10.21 18.27 6.45
CA ASP A 26 10.50 18.45 7.87
C ASP A 26 11.77 19.28 8.07
N GLU A 27 12.80 19.04 7.25
CA GLU A 27 13.99 19.91 7.21
C GLU A 27 13.64 21.35 6.78
N PHE A 28 12.72 21.53 5.84
CA PHE A 28 12.26 22.86 5.44
C PHE A 28 11.46 23.57 6.54
N ARG A 29 10.52 22.88 7.19
CA ARG A 29 9.74 23.39 8.31
C ARG A 29 10.64 23.75 9.50
N THR A 30 11.68 22.94 9.75
CA THR A 30 12.73 23.25 10.74
C THR A 30 13.40 24.59 10.43
N ARG A 31 13.80 24.84 9.17
CA ARG A 31 14.40 26.12 8.77
C ARG A 31 13.44 27.30 8.93
N LEU A 32 12.16 27.15 8.58
CA LEU A 32 11.16 28.20 8.77
C LEU A 32 11.00 28.55 10.26
N TYR A 33 10.99 27.54 11.12
CA TYR A 33 10.91 27.72 12.56
C TYR A 33 12.15 28.44 13.12
N GLU A 34 13.35 28.00 12.74
CA GLU A 34 14.61 28.64 13.13
C GLU A 34 14.70 30.13 12.70
N ASN A 35 14.02 30.48 11.61
CA ASN A 35 13.94 31.85 11.09
C ASN A 35 12.78 32.68 11.67
N ASN A 36 12.01 32.16 12.64
CA ASN A 36 10.80 32.79 13.21
C ASN A 36 9.72 33.11 12.16
N GLU A 37 9.61 32.29 11.11
CA GLU A 37 8.60 32.45 10.05
C GLU A 37 7.34 31.62 10.30
N ILE A 38 7.41 30.65 11.21
CA ILE A 38 6.30 29.82 11.69
C ILE A 38 6.42 29.59 13.20
N ASP A 39 5.30 29.28 13.85
CA ASP A 39 5.26 28.88 15.26
C ASP A 39 5.33 27.34 15.40
N PHE A 40 6.00 26.84 16.46
CA PHE A 40 6.16 25.40 16.77
C PHE A 40 4.88 24.73 17.31
N CYS A 41 3.70 25.14 16.83
CA CYS A 41 2.42 24.70 17.40
C CYS A 41 1.93 23.36 16.83
N MET A 42 2.58 22.80 15.81
CA MET A 42 2.02 21.67 15.05
C MET A 42 3.06 20.58 14.75
N PRO A 43 2.61 19.31 14.64
CA PRO A 43 3.45 18.19 14.27
C PRO A 43 4.17 18.39 12.92
N PHE A 44 5.35 17.78 12.80
CA PHE A 44 6.08 17.65 11.54
C PHE A 44 5.26 16.82 10.52
N TYR A 45 5.56 16.99 9.23
CA TYR A 45 4.85 16.28 8.16
C TYR A 45 4.99 14.77 8.30
N ASP A 46 6.13 14.26 8.80
CA ASP A 46 6.31 12.84 9.13
C ASP A 46 5.23 12.32 10.08
N LEU A 47 4.95 13.06 11.15
CA LEU A 47 4.05 12.66 12.21
C LEU A 47 2.60 12.73 11.73
N GLU A 48 2.19 13.81 11.07
CA GLU A 48 0.83 13.94 10.51
C GLU A 48 0.55 12.85 9.48
N TYR A 49 1.48 12.63 8.55
CA TYR A 49 1.30 11.66 7.48
C TYR A 49 1.31 10.23 8.03
N ARG A 50 2.23 9.92 8.97
CA ARG A 50 2.28 8.62 9.66
C ARG A 50 0.99 8.32 10.41
N GLU A 51 0.50 9.25 11.22
CA GLU A 51 -0.73 9.05 12.01
C GLU A 51 -1.95 8.81 11.13
N ASN A 52 -2.09 9.56 10.02
CA ASN A 52 -3.19 9.35 9.10
C ASN A 52 -3.06 8.01 8.36
N PHE A 53 -1.88 7.69 7.84
CA PHE A 53 -1.64 6.44 7.13
C PHE A 53 -1.87 5.21 8.02
N GLU A 54 -1.39 5.26 9.26
CA GLU A 54 -1.61 4.22 10.27
C GLU A 54 -3.09 4.06 10.59
N ARG A 55 -3.80 5.17 10.85
CA ARG A 55 -5.24 5.14 11.13
C ARG A 55 -6.02 4.51 9.99
N GLU A 56 -5.77 4.91 8.74
CA GLU A 56 -6.50 4.39 7.59
C GLU A 56 -6.22 2.89 7.34
N LEU A 57 -4.96 2.44 7.51
CA LEU A 57 -4.65 1.02 7.44
C LEU A 57 -5.33 0.24 8.56
N GLN A 58 -5.30 0.77 9.78
CA GLN A 58 -5.95 0.15 10.92
C GLN A 58 -7.47 0.06 10.72
N GLU A 59 -8.12 1.14 10.24
CA GLU A 59 -9.55 1.14 9.94
C GLU A 59 -9.90 0.13 8.85
N TRP A 60 -9.10 0.03 7.78
CA TRP A 60 -9.29 -0.96 6.72
C TRP A 60 -9.21 -2.40 7.23
N PHE A 61 -8.28 -2.66 8.16
CA PHE A 61 -8.15 -3.94 8.81
C PHE A 61 -9.29 -4.20 9.81
N ASP A 62 -9.69 -3.22 10.62
CA ASP A 62 -10.70 -3.36 11.66
C ASP A 62 -12.15 -3.27 11.13
N ASP A 63 -12.37 -2.96 9.85
CA ASP A 63 -13.70 -2.85 9.23
C ASP A 63 -14.38 -4.22 9.07
N ASP A 64 -14.98 -4.68 10.16
CA ASP A 64 -15.63 -5.98 10.24
C ASP A 64 -16.99 -6.04 9.50
N TYR A 65 -17.59 -4.90 9.07
CA TYR A 65 -18.99 -4.85 8.63
C TYR A 65 -19.37 -3.86 7.49
N ARG A 66 -18.50 -2.96 7.00
CA ARG A 66 -18.90 -1.93 6.00
C ARG A 66 -18.63 -2.29 4.53
N SER A 67 -18.24 -3.53 4.24
CA SER A 67 -18.02 -4.08 2.87
C SER A 67 -16.88 -3.48 2.04
N ASP A 68 -16.06 -2.56 2.60
CA ASP A 68 -14.89 -1.99 1.92
C ASP A 68 -13.54 -2.39 2.58
N GLY A 69 -13.59 -3.07 3.73
CA GLY A 69 -12.40 -3.51 4.47
C GLY A 69 -11.66 -4.72 3.89
N ALA A 70 -10.65 -5.18 4.64
CA ALA A 70 -9.75 -6.27 4.29
C ALA A 70 -10.43 -7.57 3.82
N PHE A 71 -11.61 -7.87 4.38
CA PHE A 71 -12.31 -9.14 4.15
C PHE A 71 -13.55 -9.01 3.25
N ALA A 72 -13.78 -7.87 2.61
CA ALA A 72 -14.97 -7.59 1.79
C ALA A 72 -15.29 -8.67 0.74
N ASN A 73 -14.25 -9.23 0.12
CA ASN A 73 -14.38 -10.20 -0.96
C ASN A 73 -14.24 -11.66 -0.50
N PHE A 74 -14.35 -11.95 0.80
CA PHE A 74 -14.20 -13.29 1.36
C PHE A 74 -15.55 -13.82 1.84
N SER A 75 -15.78 -15.11 1.65
CA SER A 75 -16.93 -15.76 2.29
C SER A 75 -16.74 -15.81 3.81
N GLU A 76 -17.83 -15.90 4.57
CA GLU A 76 -17.80 -16.02 6.04
C GLU A 76 -16.87 -17.14 6.53
N ALA A 77 -16.86 -18.29 5.83
CA ALA A 77 -15.99 -19.41 6.18
C ALA A 77 -14.51 -19.12 5.90
N GLU A 78 -14.18 -18.42 4.81
CA GLU A 78 -12.81 -18.00 4.50
C GLU A 78 -12.31 -16.92 5.46
N LYS A 79 -13.16 -15.91 5.75
CA LYS A 79 -12.87 -14.87 6.74
C LYS A 79 -12.57 -15.51 8.08
N LYS A 80 -13.46 -16.39 8.58
CA LYS A 80 -13.24 -17.10 9.85
C LYS A 80 -11.92 -17.88 9.85
N PHE A 81 -11.65 -18.66 8.80
CA PHE A 81 -10.42 -19.45 8.74
C PHE A 81 -9.15 -18.57 8.72
N LEU A 82 -9.14 -17.47 7.96
CA LEU A 82 -8.03 -16.52 7.96
C LEU A 82 -7.83 -15.92 9.36
N LEU A 83 -8.90 -15.51 10.03
CA LEU A 83 -8.83 -14.98 11.40
C LEU A 83 -8.28 -16.01 12.39
N ASP A 84 -8.74 -17.26 12.33
CA ASP A 84 -8.23 -18.34 13.19
C ASP A 84 -6.72 -18.61 12.97
N VAL A 85 -6.21 -18.44 11.74
CA VAL A 85 -4.77 -18.53 11.46
C VAL A 85 -4.04 -17.30 11.98
N TYR A 86 -4.56 -16.11 11.69
CA TYR A 86 -3.89 -14.86 12.05
C TYR A 86 -3.97 -14.51 13.54
N ASP A 87 -4.83 -15.16 14.32
CA ASP A 87 -4.76 -15.10 15.79
C ASP A 87 -3.38 -15.55 16.32
N ALA A 88 -2.62 -16.34 15.55
CA ALA A 88 -1.26 -16.76 15.86
C ALA A 88 -0.16 -15.92 15.16
N PHE A 89 -0.53 -14.93 14.34
CA PHE A 89 0.40 -14.12 13.57
C PHE A 89 0.63 -12.76 14.26
N ASN A 90 1.87 -12.28 14.17
CA ASN A 90 2.13 -10.85 14.26
C ASN A 90 2.10 -10.22 12.84
N PHE A 91 2.15 -8.89 12.75
CA PHE A 91 2.16 -8.23 11.45
C PHE A 91 3.40 -8.53 10.59
N LYS A 92 4.56 -8.81 11.21
CA LYS A 92 5.77 -9.20 10.48
C LYS A 92 5.62 -10.57 9.81
N ASP A 93 4.92 -11.51 10.44
CA ASP A 93 4.58 -12.82 9.89
C ASP A 93 3.62 -12.65 8.71
N PHE A 94 2.64 -11.74 8.84
CA PHE A 94 1.75 -11.38 7.73
C PHE A 94 2.55 -10.86 6.52
N LEU A 95 3.50 -9.94 6.73
CA LEU A 95 4.32 -9.40 5.64
C LEU A 95 5.26 -10.45 5.02
N ASN A 96 5.82 -11.34 5.83
CA ASN A 96 6.85 -12.29 5.40
C ASN A 96 6.31 -13.63 4.89
N PHE A 97 5.03 -13.93 5.07
CA PHE A 97 4.51 -15.26 4.76
C PHE A 97 4.72 -15.67 3.29
N ASN A 98 4.50 -14.75 2.34
CA ASN A 98 4.75 -15.03 0.93
C ASN A 98 6.22 -15.39 0.67
N THR A 99 7.17 -14.71 1.32
CA THR A 99 8.60 -15.03 1.25
C THR A 99 8.89 -16.43 1.80
N LEU A 100 8.27 -16.81 2.94
CA LEU A 100 8.41 -18.17 3.49
C LEU A 100 7.87 -19.23 2.52
N LYS A 101 6.82 -18.93 1.75
CA LYS A 101 6.27 -19.87 0.74
C LYS A 101 7.14 -20.01 -0.51
N GLU A 102 8.12 -19.13 -0.71
CA GLU A 102 9.09 -19.20 -1.81
C GLU A 102 10.41 -19.86 -1.39
N ASP A 103 10.69 -19.93 -0.08
CA ASP A 103 11.92 -20.52 0.44
C ASP A 103 11.86 -22.06 0.47
N GLU A 104 12.85 -22.72 -0.15
CA GLU A 104 12.91 -24.17 -0.30
C GLU A 104 12.89 -24.95 1.02
N LYS A 105 13.33 -24.35 2.14
CA LYS A 105 13.39 -25.02 3.44
C LYS A 105 12.09 -24.91 4.21
N THR A 106 11.30 -23.87 3.95
CA THR A 106 10.11 -23.52 4.74
C THR A 106 8.80 -23.63 3.97
N LYS A 107 8.85 -23.65 2.62
CA LYS A 107 7.67 -23.61 1.74
C LYS A 107 6.61 -24.67 2.01
N GLU A 108 6.97 -25.87 2.48
CA GLU A 108 6.00 -26.95 2.71
C GLU A 108 5.20 -26.77 4.00
N LYS A 109 5.75 -26.08 5.00
CA LYS A 109 5.16 -25.87 6.33
C LYS A 109 5.42 -24.45 6.86
N ALA A 110 5.24 -23.44 6.03
CA ALA A 110 5.52 -22.03 6.37
C ALA A 110 4.76 -21.56 7.63
N LEU A 111 3.56 -22.08 7.87
CA LEU A 111 2.76 -21.81 9.07
C LEU A 111 3.39 -22.31 10.37
N MET A 112 4.37 -23.21 10.32
CA MET A 112 5.15 -23.63 11.50
C MET A 112 6.34 -22.72 11.79
N HIS A 113 6.64 -21.78 10.88
CA HIS A 113 7.77 -20.87 10.98
C HIS A 113 7.36 -19.45 11.41
N ILE A 114 6.07 -19.22 11.66
CA ILE A 114 5.57 -18.00 12.31
C ILE A 114 6.00 -17.96 13.78
N GLU A 115 5.87 -16.81 14.44
CA GLU A 115 6.48 -16.63 15.76
C GLU A 115 5.83 -17.51 16.85
N TYR A 116 4.51 -17.72 16.81
CA TYR A 116 3.76 -18.39 17.87
C TYR A 116 2.78 -19.47 17.37
N PRO A 117 3.23 -20.52 16.65
CA PRO A 117 2.33 -21.58 16.19
C PRO A 117 1.79 -22.38 17.39
N PRO A 118 0.46 -22.53 17.53
CA PRO A 118 -0.14 -23.37 18.56
C PRO A 118 0.29 -24.84 18.47
N ASN A 119 0.26 -25.55 19.60
CA ASN A 119 0.40 -27.02 19.59
C ASN A 119 -0.75 -27.64 18.78
N SER A 120 -0.42 -28.59 17.90
CA SER A 120 -1.40 -29.23 16.98
C SER A 120 -2.13 -28.22 16.08
N PHE A 121 -1.45 -27.14 15.66
CA PHE A 121 -2.03 -26.02 14.92
C PHE A 121 -2.90 -26.46 13.73
N TYR A 122 -2.35 -27.31 12.85
CA TYR A 122 -3.05 -27.82 11.68
C TYR A 122 -4.30 -28.62 12.04
N GLU A 123 -4.21 -29.56 12.98
CA GLU A 123 -5.38 -30.34 13.41
C GLU A 123 -6.47 -29.44 14.02
N GLY A 124 -6.08 -28.45 14.81
CA GLY A 124 -6.99 -27.49 15.41
C GLY A 124 -7.72 -26.69 14.32
N LEU A 125 -6.96 -26.08 13.41
CA LEU A 125 -7.51 -25.30 12.29
C LEU A 125 -8.48 -26.12 11.45
N TYR A 126 -8.14 -27.38 11.13
CA TYR A 126 -9.03 -28.28 10.40
C TYR A 126 -10.33 -28.55 11.17
N LYS A 127 -10.23 -28.90 12.46
CA LYS A 127 -11.39 -29.23 13.31
C LYS A 127 -12.35 -28.03 13.43
N TYR A 128 -11.81 -26.82 13.65
CA TYR A 128 -12.62 -25.60 13.85
C TYR A 128 -13.15 -24.97 12.55
N ASN A 129 -12.59 -25.34 11.39
CA ASN A 129 -12.99 -24.80 10.09
C ASN A 129 -13.46 -25.89 9.12
N LYS A 130 -13.96 -27.03 9.65
CA LYS A 130 -14.34 -28.20 8.86
C LYS A 130 -15.23 -27.86 7.66
N ALA A 131 -16.20 -26.96 7.83
CA ALA A 131 -17.10 -26.51 6.76
C ALA A 131 -16.38 -25.98 5.51
N LEU A 132 -15.19 -25.38 5.68
CA LEU A 132 -14.38 -24.88 4.58
C LEU A 132 -13.71 -26.01 3.77
N PHE A 133 -13.54 -27.19 4.38
CA PHE A 133 -12.84 -28.35 3.82
C PHE A 133 -13.77 -29.55 3.56
N GLU A 134 -15.07 -29.44 3.81
CA GLU A 134 -16.04 -30.55 3.78
C GLU A 134 -16.12 -31.31 2.44
N LYS A 135 -15.74 -30.67 1.33
CA LYS A 135 -15.74 -31.29 -0.01
C LYS A 135 -14.43 -31.98 -0.37
N GLU A 136 -13.43 -31.87 0.49
CA GLU A 136 -12.09 -32.31 0.18
C GLU A 136 -11.82 -33.68 0.86
N LEU A 137 -11.71 -34.73 0.03
CA LEU A 137 -11.53 -36.12 0.48
C LEU A 137 -10.05 -36.42 0.67
N PHE A 138 -9.59 -36.61 1.92
CA PHE A 138 -8.17 -36.89 2.16
C PHE A 138 -7.89 -37.86 3.30
N SER A 139 -6.66 -38.36 3.30
CA SER A 139 -6.10 -39.11 4.41
C SER A 139 -5.72 -38.16 5.56
N HIS A 140 -5.76 -38.62 6.81
CA HIS A 140 -5.33 -37.81 7.96
C HIS A 140 -3.87 -37.31 7.84
N ASN A 141 -3.06 -37.91 6.98
CA ASN A 141 -1.65 -37.55 6.80
C ASN A 141 -1.45 -36.27 5.97
N ASP A 142 -2.49 -35.77 5.29
CA ASP A 142 -2.38 -34.65 4.34
C ASP A 142 -2.90 -33.32 4.90
N ILE A 143 -3.41 -33.31 6.15
CA ILE A 143 -4.08 -32.15 6.77
C ILE A 143 -3.21 -30.88 6.70
N ASP A 144 -1.91 -31.01 7.02
CA ASP A 144 -0.95 -29.90 7.00
C ASP A 144 -0.88 -29.25 5.61
N LEU A 145 -0.73 -30.07 4.56
CA LEU A 145 -0.56 -29.59 3.18
C LEU A 145 -1.80 -28.87 2.66
N ILE A 146 -2.98 -29.34 3.05
CA ILE A 146 -4.26 -28.76 2.64
C ILE A 146 -4.46 -27.39 3.30
N ILE A 147 -4.19 -27.31 4.61
CA ILE A 147 -4.28 -26.04 5.33
C ILE A 147 -3.28 -25.04 4.76
N GLU A 148 -2.04 -25.46 4.53
CA GLU A 148 -1.00 -24.65 3.89
C GLU A 148 -1.44 -24.11 2.54
N ALA A 149 -1.96 -24.97 1.66
CA ALA A 149 -2.41 -24.59 0.34
C ALA A 149 -3.61 -23.63 0.40
N LYS A 150 -4.59 -23.93 1.26
CA LYS A 150 -5.79 -23.11 1.44
C LYS A 150 -5.44 -21.75 2.00
N PHE A 151 -4.63 -21.70 3.06
CA PHE A 151 -4.20 -20.46 3.67
C PHE A 151 -3.35 -19.63 2.71
N HIS A 152 -2.36 -20.21 2.03
CA HIS A 152 -1.54 -19.47 1.06
C HIS A 152 -2.38 -18.82 -0.04
N THR A 153 -3.38 -19.52 -0.56
CA THR A 153 -4.30 -18.98 -1.57
C THR A 153 -5.07 -17.77 -1.04
N LEU A 154 -5.62 -17.88 0.17
CA LEU A 154 -6.41 -16.81 0.78
C LEU A 154 -5.55 -15.64 1.25
N HIS A 155 -4.37 -15.90 1.81
CA HIS A 155 -3.40 -14.89 2.20
C HIS A 155 -2.93 -14.09 1.00
N LYS A 156 -2.61 -14.73 -0.14
CA LYS A 156 -2.26 -13.99 -1.37
C LYS A 156 -3.36 -13.02 -1.81
N LYS A 157 -4.61 -13.47 -1.78
CA LYS A 157 -5.76 -12.62 -2.11
C LYS A 157 -5.89 -11.42 -1.17
N LEU A 158 -5.71 -11.65 0.14
CA LEU A 158 -5.75 -10.58 1.14
C LEU A 158 -4.56 -9.62 0.98
N PHE A 159 -3.37 -10.16 0.72
CA PHE A 159 -2.14 -9.40 0.54
C PHE A 159 -2.20 -8.47 -0.68
N VAL A 160 -2.76 -8.92 -1.80
CA VAL A 160 -3.02 -8.05 -2.96
C VAL A 160 -3.94 -6.88 -2.57
N SER A 161 -4.98 -7.15 -1.77
CA SER A 161 -5.89 -6.11 -1.31
C SER A 161 -5.20 -5.10 -0.37
N PHE A 162 -4.28 -5.58 0.46
CA PHE A 162 -3.43 -4.74 1.32
C PHE A 162 -2.48 -3.85 0.50
N GLU A 163 -1.82 -4.41 -0.52
CA GLU A 163 -0.97 -3.63 -1.43
C GLU A 163 -1.75 -2.56 -2.19
N ASP A 164 -2.96 -2.89 -2.63
CA ASP A 164 -3.81 -1.92 -3.32
C ASP A 164 -4.28 -0.82 -2.37
N LYS A 165 -4.57 -1.14 -1.10
CA LYS A 165 -4.85 -0.12 -0.09
C LYS A 165 -3.65 0.78 0.18
N ILE A 166 -2.43 0.25 0.23
CA ILE A 166 -1.20 1.07 0.34
C ILE A 166 -1.11 2.04 -0.84
N LYS A 167 -1.25 1.57 -2.08
CA LYS A 167 -1.19 2.41 -3.29
C LYS A 167 -2.32 3.44 -3.35
N GLU A 168 -3.48 3.12 -2.80
CA GLU A 168 -4.59 4.06 -2.65
C GLU A 168 -4.20 5.17 -1.68
N LEU A 169 -3.75 4.82 -0.48
CA LEU A 169 -3.37 5.78 0.57
C LEU A 169 -2.22 6.69 0.13
N GLU A 170 -1.23 6.16 -0.59
CA GLU A 170 -0.15 6.95 -1.21
C GLU A 170 -0.67 8.03 -2.18
N LYS A 171 -1.88 7.87 -2.72
CA LYS A 171 -2.50 8.83 -3.65
C LYS A 171 -3.54 9.73 -2.98
N THR A 172 -4.28 9.21 -2.00
CA THR A 172 -5.50 9.85 -1.47
C THR A 172 -5.27 10.60 -0.18
N LEU A 173 -4.23 10.26 0.60
CA LEU A 173 -3.94 10.99 1.82
C LEU A 173 -3.53 12.43 1.48
N PRO A 174 -4.11 13.44 2.15
CA PRO A 174 -3.73 14.83 1.94
C PRO A 174 -2.26 15.01 2.29
N LEU A 175 -1.44 15.16 1.25
CA LEU A 175 0.00 14.99 1.40
C LEU A 175 0.65 16.13 2.19
N PHE A 176 0.11 17.37 2.19
CA PHE A 176 0.66 18.45 3.02
C PHE A 176 -0.41 19.37 3.61
N LYS A 177 -0.47 19.48 4.95
CA LYS A 177 -1.26 20.51 5.64
C LYS A 177 -0.39 21.76 5.84
N ILE A 178 -0.58 22.71 4.93
CA ILE A 178 0.18 23.96 4.89
C ILE A 178 -0.34 24.98 5.92
N GLN A 179 0.56 25.80 6.46
CA GLN A 179 0.25 26.81 7.47
C GLN A 179 0.48 28.26 7.02
N ASN A 180 1.28 28.45 5.97
CA ASN A 180 1.45 29.77 5.36
C ASN A 180 1.72 29.66 3.85
N GLU A 181 1.79 30.82 3.19
CA GLU A 181 2.09 30.94 1.76
C GLU A 181 3.50 30.44 1.39
N LYS A 182 4.49 30.59 2.28
CA LYS A 182 5.87 30.13 2.01
C LYS A 182 5.97 28.61 1.95
N GLU A 183 5.25 27.90 2.82
CA GLU A 183 5.13 26.44 2.77
C GLU A 183 4.46 25.99 1.47
N LEU A 184 3.36 26.64 1.10
CA LEU A 184 2.67 26.41 -0.16
C LEU A 184 3.60 26.58 -1.36
N ASP A 185 4.30 27.71 -1.46
CA ASP A 185 5.23 28.00 -2.55
C ASP A 185 6.32 26.93 -2.66
N PHE A 186 6.93 26.54 -1.54
CA PHE A 186 7.96 25.50 -1.52
C PHE A 186 7.41 24.14 -1.94
N ILE A 187 6.26 23.73 -1.41
CA ILE A 187 5.65 22.44 -1.73
C ILE A 187 5.26 22.38 -3.21
N LEU A 188 4.74 23.48 -3.77
CA LEU A 188 4.39 23.57 -5.20
C LEU A 188 5.59 23.48 -6.14
N THR A 189 6.82 23.68 -5.66
CA THR A 189 8.02 23.41 -6.48
C THR A 189 8.28 21.93 -6.72
N LYS A 190 7.65 21.04 -5.94
CA LYS A 190 7.93 19.60 -5.92
C LYS A 190 6.70 18.73 -6.08
N TYR A 191 5.54 19.24 -5.68
CA TYR A 191 4.30 18.48 -5.61
C TYR A 191 3.16 19.26 -6.27
N PRO A 192 2.21 18.56 -6.93
CA PRO A 192 1.07 19.20 -7.56
C PRO A 192 0.09 19.76 -6.52
N LEU A 193 -0.77 20.68 -6.94
CA LEU A 193 -1.80 21.29 -6.07
C LEU A 193 -2.73 20.25 -5.44
N SER A 194 -2.97 19.14 -6.14
CA SER A 194 -3.78 18.01 -5.66
C SER A 194 -3.21 17.31 -4.43
N ALA A 195 -1.92 17.49 -4.13
CA ALA A 195 -1.25 16.93 -2.97
C ALA A 195 -1.39 17.82 -1.70
N ILE A 196 -2.07 18.97 -1.80
CA ILE A 196 -2.11 19.97 -0.74
C ILE A 196 -3.50 20.03 -0.10
N SER A 197 -3.54 19.95 1.22
CA SER A 197 -4.75 20.26 1.99
C SER A 197 -4.80 21.74 2.34
N PHE A 198 -5.85 22.40 1.85
CA PHE A 198 -6.16 23.80 2.17
C PHE A 198 -7.06 23.95 3.41
N GLU A 199 -7.14 22.92 4.26
CA GLU A 199 -7.97 22.92 5.49
C GLU A 199 -7.68 24.16 6.36
N TYR A 200 -6.41 24.53 6.52
CA TYR A 200 -6.00 25.65 7.37
C TYR A 200 -5.85 26.98 6.62
N LEU A 201 -5.78 26.97 5.29
CA LEU A 201 -5.69 28.19 4.45
C LEU A 201 -6.71 28.16 3.30
N PRO A 202 -8.02 28.11 3.61
CA PRO A 202 -9.05 27.93 2.58
C PRO A 202 -9.12 29.09 1.59
N HIS A 203 -8.64 30.29 1.97
CA HIS A 203 -8.60 31.47 1.10
C HIS A 203 -7.60 31.30 -0.06
N LEU A 204 -6.49 30.59 0.14
CA LEU A 204 -5.47 30.38 -0.90
C LEU A 204 -5.95 29.42 -2.01
N LYS A 205 -6.96 28.58 -1.74
CA LYS A 205 -7.47 27.58 -2.70
C LYS A 205 -7.94 28.19 -4.03
N ASN A 206 -8.45 29.43 -4.01
CA ASN A 206 -8.97 30.11 -5.20
C ASN A 206 -7.93 31.01 -5.91
N GLU A 207 -6.80 31.27 -5.25
CA GLU A 207 -5.76 32.20 -5.72
C GLU A 207 -4.60 31.46 -6.40
N VAL A 208 -4.42 30.18 -6.08
CA VAL A 208 -3.36 29.35 -6.64
C VAL A 208 -3.77 28.81 -8.02
N LYS A 209 -3.10 29.28 -9.07
CA LYS A 209 -3.05 28.59 -10.36
C LYS A 209 -1.87 27.63 -10.33
N GLU A 210 -2.07 26.38 -10.76
CA GLU A 210 -0.95 25.44 -10.91
C GLU A 210 0.17 26.13 -11.70
N PRO A 211 1.42 26.15 -11.19
CA PRO A 211 2.53 26.53 -12.03
C PRO A 211 2.58 25.51 -13.17
N ASN A 212 2.45 25.98 -14.43
CA ASN A 212 2.59 25.15 -15.62
C ASN A 212 3.95 24.45 -15.58
N LEU A 213 4.01 23.23 -15.04
CA LEU A 213 5.20 22.37 -15.03
C LEU A 213 5.56 21.88 -16.44
N PHE A 214 4.68 22.10 -17.41
CA PHE A 214 4.96 21.99 -18.83
C PHE A 214 4.59 23.33 -19.48
N SER A 215 5.59 24.11 -19.85
CA SER A 215 5.36 25.24 -20.76
C SER A 215 5.05 24.68 -22.15
N ASP A 216 3.84 24.95 -22.64
CA ASP A 216 3.40 24.73 -24.02
C ASP A 216 4.12 25.67 -25.01
N GLU A 217 5.45 25.72 -24.99
CA GLU A 217 6.24 26.32 -26.07
C GLU A 217 6.83 25.22 -26.95
N GLU A 218 5.98 24.73 -27.84
CA GLU A 218 6.23 24.55 -29.27
C GLU A 218 5.42 23.37 -29.81
N LEU A 219 4.13 23.58 -30.11
CA LEU A 219 3.45 22.78 -31.12
C LEU A 219 2.34 23.64 -31.76
N LYS A 220 2.76 24.58 -32.60
CA LYS A 220 1.84 25.13 -33.62
C LYS A 220 1.44 23.97 -34.54
N PRO A 221 0.14 23.72 -34.80
CA PRO A 221 -0.28 22.65 -35.66
C PRO A 221 0.04 23.04 -37.12
N SER A 222 1.12 22.52 -37.67
CA SER A 222 1.30 22.49 -39.12
C SER A 222 0.33 21.44 -39.66
N LYS A 223 -0.64 21.87 -40.48
CA LYS A 223 -1.52 20.97 -41.24
C LYS A 223 -0.66 20.12 -42.18
N GLN A 224 -0.32 18.91 -41.75
CA GLN A 224 0.05 17.83 -42.65
C GLN A 224 -0.68 16.57 -42.20
N ASN A 225 -1.48 16.02 -43.11
CA ASN A 225 -2.01 14.67 -43.01
C ASN A 225 -0.81 13.73 -42.83
N ILE A 226 -0.62 13.22 -41.62
CA ILE A 226 0.31 12.14 -41.37
C ILE A 226 -0.55 10.88 -41.28
N GLU A 227 -0.49 10.07 -42.33
CA GLU A 227 -0.93 8.67 -42.28
C GLU A 227 -0.30 8.01 -41.05
N ILE A 228 -1.15 7.56 -40.13
CA ILE A 228 -0.74 6.83 -38.94
C ILE A 228 -0.24 5.46 -39.41
N LYS A 229 1.07 5.33 -39.60
CA LYS A 229 1.71 4.03 -39.84
C LYS A 229 1.59 3.16 -38.61
N SER A 230 1.27 1.88 -38.82
CA SER A 230 1.12 0.95 -37.71
C SER A 230 2.43 0.80 -36.94
N TYR A 231 2.33 0.39 -35.68
CA TYR A 231 3.47 0.20 -34.79
C TYR A 231 4.54 -0.72 -35.40
N ASP A 232 4.13 -1.70 -36.20
CA ASP A 232 5.03 -2.66 -36.86
C ASP A 232 5.88 -1.99 -37.95
N GLU A 233 5.29 -1.06 -38.72
CA GLU A 233 6.03 -0.30 -39.75
C GLU A 233 7.07 0.65 -39.13
N ILE A 234 6.76 1.21 -37.95
CA ILE A 234 7.68 2.07 -37.19
C ILE A 234 8.85 1.24 -36.64
N MET A 235 8.58 0.02 -36.19
CA MET A 235 9.60 -0.87 -35.65
C MET A 235 10.52 -1.44 -36.74
N GLU A 236 9.98 -1.83 -37.91
CA GLU A 236 10.80 -2.26 -39.05
C GLU A 236 11.73 -1.15 -39.53
N ALA A 237 11.23 0.09 -39.64
CA ALA A 237 12.05 1.23 -40.08
C ALA A 237 13.18 1.56 -39.09
N LYS A 238 12.92 1.42 -37.77
CA LYS A 238 13.94 1.61 -36.72
C LYS A 238 14.99 0.50 -36.73
N LEU A 239 14.60 -0.74 -37.05
CA LEU A 239 15.52 -1.87 -37.13
C LEU A 239 16.41 -1.81 -38.38
N ARG A 240 15.88 -1.37 -39.53
CA ARG A 240 16.68 -1.14 -40.76
C ARG A 240 17.69 0.00 -40.59
N LYS A 241 17.31 1.10 -39.92
CA LYS A 241 18.24 2.22 -39.63
C LYS A 241 19.39 1.85 -38.69
N ARG A 242 19.23 0.82 -37.85
CA ARG A 242 20.26 0.32 -36.93
C ARG A 242 21.14 -0.79 -37.52
N GLY A 243 21.00 -1.08 -38.82
CA GLY A 243 21.87 -2.02 -39.53
C GLY A 243 21.78 -3.47 -39.04
N ARG A 244 20.67 -3.86 -38.39
CA ARG A 244 20.48 -5.22 -37.86
C ARG A 244 19.47 -6.08 -38.63
N PHE A 245 19.19 -5.73 -39.88
CA PHE A 245 18.55 -6.61 -40.85
C PHE A 245 19.25 -6.44 -42.21
N LYS A 246 19.79 -7.55 -42.73
CA LYS A 246 19.96 -7.78 -44.17
C LYS A 246 18.80 -8.66 -44.61
#